data_AF-A0A428ISL5-F1
#
_entry.id   AF-A0A428ISL5-F1
#
_cell.length_a   1.000
_cell.length_b   1.000
_cell.length_c   1.000
_cell.angle_alpha   90.00
_cell.angle_beta   90.00
_cell.angle_gamma   90.00
#
_symmetry.space_group_name_H-M   'P 1'
#
loop_
_entity.id
_entity.type
_entity.pdbx_description
1 polymer ?
#
loop_
_entity_poly.entity_id
_entity_poly.type
_entity_poly.pdbx_seq_one_letter_code
_entity_poly.pdbx_strand_id
1 'polypeptide(L)'
;MIAMSNFEEFAQAVGRDVKFLNQKPEPQLTLTGNTLGITGGNRVTLPLPENVGHEIRGTGSPEGRITAEIGTTYVDVNATNGALKWIKESGNGNTGWKVLIGDTGWRTLNSVSKLVANGKTSFIKIRRVNNLVTFQFGGLQWGWFGIVRRNGPGFVRHNSSGDKGAKVVTPNGIPEGFRSETSLVGPTYDDKGRPYGIWYLGGKSDLNFIQFTFNEDIPTNRDIGDIRVSAISYLTDEAWPTTLP
;
A
#
# COMPACT_ATOMS: atom_id res chain seq x y z
N MET A 1 -41.02 45.15 -73.14
CA MET A 1 -40.19 44.89 -71.93
C MET A 1 -40.59 45.96 -70.93
N ILE A 2 -41.41 45.62 -69.94
CA ILE A 2 -41.91 46.59 -68.95
C ILE A 2 -40.79 46.81 -67.95
N ALA A 3 -40.27 48.04 -67.86
CA ALA A 3 -39.29 48.41 -66.85
C ALA A 3 -39.96 48.33 -65.48
N MET A 4 -39.41 47.52 -64.57
CA MET A 4 -39.83 47.51 -63.17
C MET A 4 -39.65 48.91 -62.60
N SER A 5 -40.57 49.34 -61.74
CA SER A 5 -40.42 50.62 -61.06
C SER A 5 -39.28 50.54 -60.04
N ASN A 6 -38.56 51.66 -59.83
CA ASN A 6 -37.49 51.74 -58.82
C ASN A 6 -37.95 51.29 -57.41
N PHE A 7 -39.27 51.42 -57.14
CA PHE A 7 -39.87 50.99 -55.87
C PHE A 7 -39.99 49.45 -55.76
N GLU A 8 -40.34 48.76 -56.85
CA GLU A 8 -40.41 47.29 -56.87
C GLU A 8 -39.04 46.66 -56.72
N GLU A 9 -38.01 47.24 -57.35
CA GLU A 9 -36.62 46.79 -57.19
C GLU A 9 -36.13 46.96 -55.74
N PHE A 10 -36.43 48.10 -55.11
CA PHE A 10 -36.12 48.35 -53.70
C PHE A 10 -36.85 47.37 -52.77
N ALA A 11 -38.16 47.16 -52.98
CA ALA A 11 -38.95 46.25 -52.16
C ALA A 11 -38.47 44.79 -52.28
N GLN A 12 -38.06 44.36 -53.48
CA GLN A 12 -37.47 43.03 -53.65
C GLN A 12 -36.11 42.88 -53.00
N ALA A 13 -35.26 43.91 -53.07
CA ALA A 13 -33.94 43.90 -52.43
C ALA A 13 -34.08 43.80 -50.91
N VAL A 14 -34.88 44.68 -50.31
CA VAL A 14 -35.15 44.67 -48.85
C VAL A 14 -35.84 43.37 -48.44
N GLY A 15 -36.80 42.87 -49.21
CA GLY A 15 -37.47 41.60 -48.94
C GLY A 15 -36.53 40.40 -48.95
N ARG A 16 -35.52 40.38 -49.85
CA ARG A 16 -34.48 39.34 -49.86
C ARG A 16 -33.58 39.45 -48.63
N ASP A 17 -33.15 40.64 -48.27
CA ASP A 17 -32.24 40.87 -47.15
C ASP A 17 -32.89 40.52 -45.80
N VAL A 18 -34.16 40.90 -45.61
CA VAL A 18 -34.94 40.56 -44.42
C VAL A 18 -35.15 39.04 -44.31
N LYS A 19 -35.40 38.37 -45.44
CA LYS A 19 -35.55 36.90 -45.47
C LYS A 19 -34.25 36.18 -45.13
N PHE A 20 -33.10 36.74 -45.51
CA PHE A 20 -31.77 36.23 -45.16
C PHE A 20 -31.48 36.41 -43.66
N LEU A 21 -31.84 37.56 -43.07
CA LEU A 21 -31.65 37.82 -41.64
C LEU A 21 -32.50 36.89 -40.74
N ASN A 22 -33.73 36.59 -41.13
CA ASN A 22 -34.62 35.66 -40.40
C ASN A 22 -34.20 34.18 -40.51
N GLN A 23 -33.20 33.85 -41.33
CA GLN A 23 -32.67 32.48 -41.47
C GLN A 23 -31.39 32.25 -40.68
N LYS A 24 -30.89 33.25 -39.93
CA LYS A 24 -29.73 33.04 -39.08
C LYS A 24 -30.11 32.05 -37.96
N PRO A 25 -29.48 30.86 -37.90
CA PRO A 25 -29.86 29.86 -36.90
C PRO A 25 -29.68 30.44 -35.50
N GLU A 26 -30.72 30.35 -34.67
CA GLU A 26 -30.62 30.72 -33.27
C GLU A 26 -29.60 29.81 -32.59
N PRO A 27 -28.66 30.36 -31.82
CA PRO A 27 -27.68 29.55 -31.12
C PRO A 27 -28.38 28.72 -30.06
N GLN A 28 -28.31 27.40 -30.21
CA GLN A 28 -28.86 26.46 -29.24
C GLN A 28 -27.74 25.67 -28.58
N LEU A 29 -27.79 25.62 -27.26
CA LEU A 29 -26.95 24.77 -26.43
C LEU A 29 -27.80 23.59 -25.96
N THR A 30 -27.39 22.38 -26.32
CA THR A 30 -28.07 21.16 -25.89
C THR A 30 -27.12 20.29 -25.09
N LEU A 31 -27.54 19.85 -23.91
CA LEU A 31 -26.79 18.90 -23.10
C LEU A 31 -27.46 17.52 -23.19
N THR A 32 -26.73 16.51 -23.68
CA THR A 32 -27.18 15.11 -23.73
C THR A 32 -26.15 14.21 -23.06
N GLY A 33 -26.45 13.71 -21.87
CA GLY A 33 -25.47 13.01 -21.03
C GLY A 33 -24.27 13.91 -20.72
N ASN A 34 -23.06 13.49 -21.11
CA ASN A 34 -21.81 14.24 -20.96
C ASN A 34 -21.38 14.95 -22.25
N THR A 35 -22.25 15.04 -23.25
CA THR A 35 -21.96 15.66 -24.55
C THR A 35 -22.66 17.02 -24.67
N LEU A 36 -21.90 18.08 -24.92
CA LEU A 36 -22.41 19.40 -25.27
C LEU A 36 -22.53 19.52 -26.81
N GLY A 37 -23.74 19.68 -27.32
CA GLY A 37 -24.01 19.97 -28.73
C GLY A 37 -24.15 21.47 -28.97
N ILE A 38 -23.52 21.98 -30.04
CA ILE A 38 -23.59 23.39 -30.45
C ILE A 38 -24.03 23.45 -31.92
N THR A 39 -25.12 24.19 -32.17
CA THR A 39 -25.63 24.48 -33.51
C THR A 39 -25.76 25.99 -33.68
N GLY A 40 -25.40 26.51 -34.87
CA GLY A 40 -25.54 27.94 -35.20
C GLY A 40 -24.25 28.78 -35.24
N GLY A 41 -23.07 28.18 -35.49
CA GLY A 41 -21.85 28.91 -35.87
C GLY A 41 -21.07 29.58 -34.74
N ASN A 42 -21.53 29.49 -33.49
CA ASN A 42 -20.75 29.95 -32.32
C ASN A 42 -19.69 28.92 -31.92
N ARG A 43 -18.55 29.41 -31.42
CA ARG A 43 -17.47 28.59 -30.86
C ARG A 43 -17.49 28.71 -29.35
N VAL A 44 -17.67 27.59 -28.64
CA VAL A 44 -17.49 27.51 -27.18
C VAL A 44 -16.24 26.68 -26.92
N THR A 45 -15.23 27.29 -26.31
CA THR A 45 -14.06 26.56 -25.80
C THR A 45 -14.39 26.11 -24.38
N LEU A 46 -14.59 24.81 -24.17
CA LEU A 46 -14.58 24.24 -22.83
C LEU A 46 -13.11 24.04 -22.44
N PRO A 47 -12.55 24.81 -21.49
CA PRO A 47 -11.24 24.46 -20.97
C PRO A 47 -11.35 23.07 -20.34
N LEU A 48 -10.59 22.11 -20.86
CA LEU A 48 -10.30 20.93 -20.06
C LEU A 48 -9.64 21.45 -18.79
N PRO A 49 -10.02 20.98 -17.59
CA PRO A 49 -9.25 21.33 -16.40
C PRO A 49 -7.82 20.87 -16.65
N GLU A 50 -6.89 21.81 -16.80
CA GLU A 50 -5.49 21.48 -16.67
C GLU A 50 -5.34 20.89 -15.27
N ASN A 51 -4.89 19.64 -15.16
CA ASN A 51 -4.86 18.81 -13.94
C ASN A 51 -6.09 17.93 -13.61
N VAL A 52 -6.86 17.41 -14.59
CA VAL A 52 -7.68 16.21 -14.32
C VAL A 52 -6.74 15.01 -14.17
N GLY A 53 -6.26 14.74 -12.96
CA GLY A 53 -5.51 13.52 -12.66
C GLY A 53 -6.38 12.31 -13.00
N HIS A 54 -6.11 11.64 -14.11
CA HIS A 54 -6.84 10.44 -14.50
C HIS A 54 -6.43 9.27 -13.59
N GLU A 55 -7.41 8.60 -12.99
CA GLU A 55 -7.17 7.31 -12.33
C GLU A 55 -6.99 6.23 -13.39
N ILE A 56 -5.77 5.71 -13.51
CA ILE A 56 -5.44 4.60 -14.39
C ILE A 56 -5.86 3.29 -13.70
N ARG A 57 -6.31 2.30 -14.47
CA ARG A 57 -6.68 0.97 -13.94
C ARG A 57 -5.95 -0.12 -14.70
N GLY A 58 -5.48 -1.15 -13.99
CA GLY A 58 -4.88 -2.33 -14.61
C GLY A 58 -4.55 -3.40 -13.58
N THR A 59 -3.73 -4.37 -13.95
CA THR A 59 -3.26 -5.44 -13.04
C THR A 59 -1.80 -5.25 -12.67
N GLY A 60 -1.48 -5.48 -11.39
CA GLY A 60 -0.13 -5.45 -10.85
C GLY A 60 0.42 -4.05 -10.63
N SER A 61 1.67 -3.97 -10.14
CA SER A 61 2.34 -2.69 -9.90
C SER A 61 2.45 -1.84 -11.18
N PRO A 62 2.21 -0.51 -11.10
CA PRO A 62 2.51 0.41 -12.19
C PRO A 62 4.01 0.76 -12.27
N GLU A 63 4.78 0.51 -11.20
CA GLU A 63 6.20 0.85 -11.11
C GLU A 63 7.01 0.13 -12.20
N GLY A 64 7.81 0.89 -12.94
CA GLY A 64 8.61 0.44 -14.08
C GLY A 64 7.81 0.16 -15.36
N ARG A 65 6.49 0.36 -15.35
CA ARG A 65 5.61 -0.08 -16.45
C ARG A 65 4.69 1.01 -17.00
N ILE A 66 4.19 1.91 -16.16
CA ILE A 66 3.25 2.96 -16.55
C ILE A 66 3.90 4.34 -16.40
N THR A 67 4.11 5.03 -17.53
CA THR A 67 4.58 6.41 -17.57
C THR A 67 3.44 7.36 -17.19
N ALA A 68 3.67 8.25 -16.24
CA ALA A 68 2.68 9.25 -15.81
C ALA A 68 3.35 10.46 -15.15
N GLU A 69 2.62 11.58 -15.11
CA GLU A 69 2.99 12.78 -14.37
C GLU A 69 2.71 12.61 -12.86
N ILE A 70 3.44 13.36 -12.03
CA ILE A 70 3.24 13.40 -10.58
C ILE A 70 1.78 13.73 -10.25
N GLY A 71 1.22 13.05 -9.24
CA GLY A 71 -0.18 13.18 -8.82
C GLY A 71 -1.14 12.22 -9.53
N THR A 72 -0.72 11.56 -10.62
CA THR A 72 -1.50 10.50 -11.25
C THR A 72 -1.74 9.35 -10.28
N THR A 73 -2.94 8.80 -10.26
CA THR A 73 -3.26 7.61 -9.44
C THR A 73 -3.48 6.39 -10.30
N TYR A 74 -3.18 5.21 -9.74
CA TYR A 74 -3.34 3.93 -10.41
C TYR A 74 -4.02 2.93 -9.46
N VAL A 75 -5.00 2.18 -9.95
CA VAL A 75 -5.68 1.11 -9.22
C VAL A 75 -5.28 -0.24 -9.82
N ASP A 76 -4.73 -1.10 -8.98
CA ASP A 76 -4.56 -2.52 -9.29
C ASP A 76 -5.87 -3.26 -9.00
N VAL A 77 -6.56 -3.70 -10.05
CA VAL A 77 -7.87 -4.36 -9.96
C VAL A 77 -7.82 -5.70 -9.22
N ASN A 78 -6.64 -6.29 -9.07
CA ASN A 78 -6.44 -7.55 -8.35
C ASN A 78 -5.84 -7.37 -6.95
N ALA A 79 -5.52 -6.13 -6.56
CA ALA A 79 -4.78 -5.82 -5.34
C ALA A 79 -3.56 -6.75 -5.15
N THR A 80 -2.71 -6.85 -6.18
CA THR A 80 -1.56 -7.76 -6.20
C THR A 80 -0.65 -7.48 -5.00
N ASN A 81 -0.32 -8.53 -4.24
CA ASN A 81 0.41 -8.43 -2.96
C ASN A 81 -0.25 -7.49 -1.94
N GLY A 82 -1.57 -7.26 -2.03
CA GLY A 82 -2.31 -6.37 -1.16
C GLY A 82 -2.24 -4.89 -1.52
N ALA A 83 -1.55 -4.49 -2.59
CA ALA A 83 -1.50 -3.09 -3.03
C ALA A 83 -2.68 -2.74 -3.95
N LEU A 84 -3.65 -1.98 -3.45
CA LEU A 84 -4.85 -1.61 -4.21
C LEU A 84 -4.65 -0.33 -5.02
N LYS A 85 -4.17 0.74 -4.38
CA LYS A 85 -4.06 2.07 -5.00
C LYS A 85 -2.66 2.62 -4.87
N TRP A 86 -2.18 3.22 -5.95
CA TRP A 86 -0.87 3.82 -6.11
C TRP A 86 -1.01 5.29 -6.51
N ILE A 87 0.03 6.06 -6.21
CA ILE A 87 0.17 7.45 -6.62
C ILE A 87 1.58 7.70 -7.17
N LYS A 88 1.67 8.51 -8.22
CA LYS A 88 2.93 8.98 -8.77
C LYS A 88 3.47 10.10 -7.89
N GLU A 89 4.46 9.84 -7.07
CA GLU A 89 4.99 10.85 -6.13
C GLU A 89 6.17 11.62 -6.70
N SER A 90 6.93 11.04 -7.63
CA SER A 90 8.12 11.67 -8.18
C SER A 90 8.39 11.28 -9.64
N GLY A 91 9.01 12.20 -10.37
CA GLY A 91 9.37 12.06 -11.79
C GLY A 91 8.17 12.02 -12.75
N ASN A 92 8.45 12.17 -14.04
CA ASN A 92 7.43 12.06 -15.13
C ASN A 92 7.59 10.80 -16.00
N GLY A 93 8.50 9.90 -15.59
CA GLY A 93 8.72 8.60 -16.25
C GLY A 93 7.81 7.49 -15.74
N ASN A 94 8.24 6.24 -15.93
CA ASN A 94 7.54 5.03 -15.46
C ASN A 94 7.93 4.57 -14.05
N THR A 95 8.80 5.30 -13.35
CA THR A 95 9.25 5.03 -11.97
C THR A 95 8.79 6.12 -11.01
N GLY A 96 8.84 5.87 -9.69
CA GLY A 96 8.43 6.83 -8.66
C GLY A 96 6.96 6.69 -8.24
N TRP A 97 6.37 5.52 -8.47
CA TRP A 97 5.08 5.12 -7.93
C TRP A 97 5.22 4.63 -6.48
N LYS A 98 4.26 5.00 -5.63
CA LYS A 98 4.16 4.54 -4.25
C LYS A 98 2.75 4.05 -3.96
N VAL A 99 2.63 3.08 -3.05
CA VAL A 99 1.33 2.58 -2.60
C VAL A 99 0.69 3.61 -1.69
N LEU A 100 -0.49 4.09 -2.09
CA LEU A 100 -1.34 5.01 -1.33
C LEU A 100 -2.31 4.23 -0.43
N ILE A 101 -2.86 3.12 -0.93
CA ILE A 101 -3.75 2.22 -0.19
C ILE A 101 -3.28 0.79 -0.43
N GLY A 102 -2.79 0.14 0.61
CA GLY A 102 -2.43 -1.26 0.56
C GLY A 102 -2.43 -1.92 1.94
N ASP A 103 -2.73 -3.22 1.93
CA ASP A 103 -2.73 -4.08 3.10
C ASP A 103 -2.29 -5.48 2.69
N THR A 104 -1.12 -5.91 3.16
CA THR A 104 -0.60 -7.24 2.83
C THR A 104 -1.42 -8.36 3.46
N GLY A 105 -2.29 -8.07 4.43
CA GLY A 105 -2.83 -9.05 5.36
C GLY A 105 -1.74 -9.63 6.25
N TRP A 106 -2.14 -10.50 7.19
CA TRP A 106 -1.20 -11.22 8.06
C TRP A 106 -0.46 -12.31 7.29
N ARG A 107 0.87 -12.27 7.31
CA ARG A 107 1.75 -13.28 6.72
C ARG A 107 2.56 -13.97 7.79
N THR A 108 2.70 -15.28 7.69
CA THR A 108 3.43 -16.07 8.70
C THR A 108 4.90 -16.08 8.34
N LEU A 109 5.76 -15.65 9.25
CA LEU A 109 7.20 -15.69 9.04
C LEU A 109 7.75 -17.10 9.32
N ASN A 110 8.81 -17.45 8.61
CA ASN A 110 9.63 -18.60 8.96
C ASN A 110 10.35 -18.31 10.28
N SER A 111 9.91 -18.99 11.34
CA SER A 111 10.44 -18.81 12.70
C SER A 111 11.14 -20.07 13.22
N VAL A 112 12.17 -19.85 14.03
CA VAL A 112 12.96 -20.89 14.71
C VAL A 112 12.72 -20.85 16.22
N SER A 113 13.22 -21.85 16.95
CA SER A 113 13.01 -22.02 18.39
C SER A 113 11.54 -22.10 18.83
N LYS A 114 10.59 -22.25 17.91
CA LYS A 114 9.15 -22.23 18.20
C LYS A 114 8.70 -23.46 19.00
N LEU A 115 7.92 -23.24 20.04
CA LEU A 115 7.31 -24.32 20.83
C LEU A 115 6.13 -24.94 20.08
N VAL A 116 6.02 -26.26 20.16
CA VAL A 116 4.78 -27.01 19.90
C VAL A 116 4.27 -27.57 21.21
N ALA A 117 3.08 -27.18 21.65
CA ALA A 117 2.47 -27.65 22.88
C ALA A 117 0.97 -27.91 22.66
N ASN A 118 0.48 -29.06 23.11
CA ASN A 118 -0.94 -29.45 23.01
C ASN A 118 -1.50 -29.34 21.59
N GLY A 119 -0.74 -29.79 20.58
CA GLY A 119 -1.14 -29.74 19.16
C GLY A 119 -1.12 -28.34 18.54
N LYS A 120 -0.62 -27.33 19.24
CA LYS A 120 -0.51 -25.94 18.79
C LYS A 120 0.94 -25.52 18.63
N THR A 121 1.24 -24.69 17.64
CA THR A 121 2.60 -24.25 17.33
C THR A 121 2.69 -22.74 17.45
N SER A 122 3.71 -22.25 18.15
CA SER A 122 4.02 -20.83 18.18
C SER A 122 4.30 -20.29 16.77
N PHE A 123 3.75 -19.12 16.46
CA PHE A 123 3.99 -18.42 15.20
C PHE A 123 4.37 -16.97 15.44
N ILE A 124 5.03 -16.40 14.44
CA ILE A 124 5.20 -14.96 14.27
C ILE A 124 4.53 -14.60 12.95
N LYS A 125 3.68 -13.58 12.97
CA LYS A 125 3.09 -13.00 11.77
C LYS A 125 3.49 -11.55 11.62
N ILE A 126 3.53 -11.09 10.37
CA ILE A 126 3.84 -9.72 9.99
C ILE A 126 2.72 -9.19 9.07
N ARG A 127 2.42 -7.90 9.16
CA ARG A 127 1.46 -7.21 8.29
C ARG A 127 1.94 -5.79 8.03
N ARG A 128 1.86 -5.36 6.78
CA ARG A 128 2.08 -3.97 6.38
C ARG A 128 0.77 -3.38 5.88
N VAL A 129 0.38 -2.25 6.46
CA VAL A 129 -0.73 -1.40 6.00
C VAL A 129 -0.13 -0.04 5.64
N ASN A 130 -0.14 0.29 4.35
CA ASN A 130 0.57 1.45 3.81
C ASN A 130 2.06 1.46 4.24
N ASN A 131 2.50 2.41 5.05
CA ASN A 131 3.86 2.47 5.57
C ASN A 131 4.02 1.87 6.97
N LEU A 132 2.95 1.43 7.64
CA LEU A 132 3.00 0.85 8.99
C LEU A 132 3.18 -0.67 8.91
N VAL A 133 4.26 -1.17 9.51
CA VAL A 133 4.50 -2.61 9.70
C VAL A 133 4.20 -2.98 11.15
N THR A 134 3.54 -4.11 11.35
CA THR A 134 3.17 -4.64 12.66
C THR A 134 3.43 -6.14 12.75
N PHE A 135 3.71 -6.63 13.96
CA PHE A 135 3.92 -8.05 14.24
C PHE A 135 2.87 -8.62 15.19
N GLN A 136 2.61 -9.91 15.05
CA GLN A 136 1.81 -10.69 15.96
C GLN A 136 2.58 -11.94 16.40
N PHE A 137 2.73 -12.09 17.70
CA PHE A 137 3.26 -13.30 18.34
C PHE A 137 2.11 -14.06 18.99
N GLY A 138 2.08 -15.38 18.82
CA GLY A 138 1.06 -16.21 19.44
C GLY A 138 1.15 -17.65 18.95
N GLY A 139 0.00 -18.32 18.88
CA GLY A 139 -0.13 -19.67 18.32
C GLY A 139 -0.46 -20.74 19.35
N LEU A 140 -0.11 -20.54 20.62
CA LEU A 140 -0.43 -21.47 21.69
C LEU A 140 -1.79 -21.14 22.35
N GLN A 141 -2.13 -21.89 23.39
CA GLN A 141 -3.34 -21.67 24.19
C GLN A 141 -3.37 -20.23 24.75
N TRP A 142 -4.56 -19.62 24.81
CA TRP A 142 -4.76 -18.22 25.26
C TRP A 142 -3.93 -17.16 24.50
N GLY A 143 -3.52 -17.48 23.27
CA GLY A 143 -2.70 -16.60 22.44
C GLY A 143 -1.26 -16.46 22.95
N TRP A 144 -0.77 -17.40 23.76
CA TRP A 144 0.63 -17.40 24.19
C TRP A 144 1.58 -17.62 23.01
N PHE A 145 2.76 -17.04 23.15
CA PHE A 145 3.93 -17.42 22.38
C PHE A 145 4.84 -18.25 23.26
N GLY A 146 5.56 -19.20 22.66
CA GLY A 146 6.50 -20.03 23.39
C GLY A 146 7.69 -20.44 22.55
N ILE A 147 8.81 -20.66 23.24
CA ILE A 147 10.03 -21.20 22.66
C ILE A 147 10.41 -22.53 23.31
N VAL A 148 11.10 -23.38 22.55
CA VAL A 148 11.68 -24.62 23.07
C VAL A 148 12.84 -24.31 24.02
N ARG A 149 13.09 -25.25 24.93
CA ARG A 149 14.19 -25.27 25.89
C ARG A 149 15.54 -25.18 25.20
N ARG A 150 16.52 -24.65 25.92
CA ARG A 150 17.92 -24.59 25.46
C ARG A 150 18.43 -25.98 25.14
N ASN A 151 19.12 -26.11 24.00
CA ASN A 151 19.60 -27.38 23.43
C ASN A 151 18.50 -28.39 23.06
N GLY A 152 17.23 -27.98 23.09
CA GLY A 152 16.12 -28.79 22.58
C GLY A 152 16.07 -28.80 21.05
N PRO A 153 15.36 -29.76 20.43
CA PRO A 153 15.17 -29.80 18.98
C PRO A 153 14.58 -28.48 18.44
N GLY A 154 15.23 -27.92 17.41
CA GLY A 154 14.80 -26.66 16.78
C GLY A 154 15.20 -25.38 17.51
N PHE A 155 15.84 -25.48 18.69
CA PHE A 155 16.40 -24.32 19.39
C PHE A 155 17.57 -23.71 18.61
N VAL A 156 17.53 -22.40 18.40
CA VAL A 156 18.63 -21.65 17.78
C VAL A 156 19.12 -20.60 18.77
N ARG A 157 20.35 -20.77 19.22
CA ARG A 157 21.00 -19.87 20.18
C ARG A 157 21.27 -18.50 19.56
N HIS A 158 21.09 -17.44 20.34
CA HIS A 158 21.74 -16.16 20.05
C HIS A 158 23.08 -16.07 20.78
N ASN A 159 24.17 -16.21 20.03
CA ASN A 159 25.52 -16.36 20.59
C ASN A 159 25.94 -15.22 21.52
N SER A 160 25.66 -13.96 21.16
CA SER A 160 26.10 -12.80 21.97
C SER A 160 25.38 -12.67 23.31
N SER A 161 24.21 -13.31 23.48
CA SER A 161 23.48 -13.34 24.76
C SER A 161 23.70 -14.65 25.53
N GLY A 162 24.61 -15.51 25.08
CA GLY A 162 24.96 -16.75 25.76
C GLY A 162 23.75 -17.65 26.00
N ASP A 163 23.59 -18.15 27.23
CA ASP A 163 22.53 -19.07 27.64
C ASP A 163 21.15 -18.41 27.81
N LYS A 164 21.09 -17.08 27.71
CA LYS A 164 19.88 -16.28 27.80
C LYS A 164 19.28 -15.95 26.44
N GLY A 165 19.95 -16.31 25.35
CA GLY A 165 19.61 -15.85 24.00
C GLY A 165 18.99 -16.92 23.10
N ALA A 166 17.84 -16.62 22.50
CA ALA A 166 17.22 -17.41 21.44
C ALA A 166 16.92 -16.56 20.20
N LYS A 167 17.30 -17.03 19.02
CA LYS A 167 16.75 -16.49 17.76
C LYS A 167 15.31 -16.98 17.60
N VAL A 168 14.46 -16.12 17.05
CA VAL A 168 13.06 -16.43 16.75
C VAL A 168 12.75 -16.21 15.27
N VAL A 169 13.42 -15.23 14.65
CA VAL A 169 13.59 -15.10 13.20
C VAL A 169 15.09 -15.04 12.94
N THR A 170 15.60 -15.84 12.00
CA THR A 170 17.03 -15.88 11.68
C THR A 170 17.49 -14.62 10.92
N PRO A 171 18.80 -14.34 10.83
CA PRO A 171 19.34 -13.31 9.93
C PRO A 171 18.71 -13.35 8.54
N ASN A 172 18.35 -12.17 8.05
CA ASN A 172 17.65 -11.88 6.80
C ASN A 172 16.23 -12.49 6.69
N GLY A 173 15.63 -12.88 7.82
CA GLY A 173 14.32 -13.52 7.85
C GLY A 173 13.13 -12.56 7.75
N ILE A 174 13.32 -11.24 7.92
CA ILE A 174 12.29 -10.24 7.60
C ILE A 174 12.42 -9.85 6.10
N PRO A 175 11.39 -10.09 5.28
CA PRO A 175 11.42 -9.81 3.83
C PRO A 175 11.51 -8.33 3.48
N GLU A 176 12.00 -8.04 2.27
CA GLU A 176 11.95 -6.70 1.68
C GLU A 176 10.51 -6.19 1.58
N GLY A 177 10.35 -4.89 1.79
CA GLY A 177 9.07 -4.24 1.91
C GLY A 177 8.47 -4.32 3.31
N PHE A 178 9.17 -4.91 4.28
CA PHE A 178 8.73 -4.97 5.68
C PHE A 178 9.80 -4.56 6.69
N ARG A 179 11.04 -4.25 6.28
CA ARG A 179 12.16 -4.06 7.21
C ARG A 179 12.11 -2.70 7.90
N SER A 180 12.57 -2.65 9.14
CA SER A 180 12.71 -1.38 9.87
C SER A 180 13.98 -0.64 9.46
N GLU A 181 13.93 0.69 9.50
CA GLU A 181 15.13 1.51 9.24
C GLU A 181 16.22 1.25 10.28
N THR A 182 15.83 1.26 11.55
CA THR A 182 16.71 1.09 12.70
C THR A 182 16.39 -0.21 13.44
N SER A 183 17.35 -0.69 14.23
CA SER A 183 17.08 -1.78 15.17
C SER A 183 16.19 -1.29 16.32
N LEU A 184 15.31 -2.16 16.78
CA LEU A 184 14.33 -1.88 17.82
C LEU A 184 14.47 -2.88 18.97
N VAL A 185 14.16 -2.43 20.18
CA VAL A 185 14.17 -3.25 21.38
C VAL A 185 12.93 -2.97 22.22
N GLY A 186 12.40 -3.99 22.87
CA GLY A 186 11.31 -3.83 23.81
C GLY A 186 11.15 -5.03 24.74
N PRO A 187 10.26 -4.95 25.72
CA PRO A 187 10.15 -5.95 26.77
C PRO A 187 9.36 -7.20 26.35
N THR A 188 9.71 -8.32 26.95
CA THR A 188 8.89 -9.54 27.02
C THR A 188 8.49 -9.82 28.46
N TYR A 189 7.34 -10.47 28.65
CA TYR A 189 6.76 -10.78 29.95
C TYR A 189 6.29 -12.24 30.03
N ASP A 190 6.13 -12.75 31.24
CA ASP A 190 5.29 -13.92 31.52
C ASP A 190 3.79 -13.55 31.42
N ASP A 191 2.91 -14.54 31.49
CA ASP A 191 1.45 -14.31 31.44
C ASP A 191 0.91 -13.47 32.62
N LYS A 192 1.67 -13.39 33.71
CA LYS A 192 1.34 -12.60 34.91
C LYS A 192 1.92 -11.18 34.85
N GLY A 193 2.58 -10.80 33.75
CA GLY A 193 3.19 -9.49 33.55
C GLY A 193 4.56 -9.30 34.20
N ARG A 194 5.21 -10.36 34.70
CA ARG A 194 6.61 -10.27 35.19
C ARG A 194 7.57 -10.19 34.00
N PRO A 195 8.58 -9.32 34.02
CA PRO A 195 9.55 -9.21 32.94
C PRO A 195 10.32 -10.53 32.71
N TYR A 196 10.24 -11.07 31.50
CA TYR A 196 11.06 -12.18 31.04
C TYR A 196 12.38 -11.73 30.43
N GLY A 197 12.43 -10.51 29.88
CA GLY A 197 13.61 -9.96 29.26
C GLY A 197 13.23 -9.01 28.14
N ILE A 198 13.95 -9.09 27.02
CA ILE A 198 13.75 -8.24 25.86
C ILE A 198 13.53 -9.06 24.59
N TRP A 199 12.81 -8.49 23.65
CA TRP A 199 12.94 -8.78 22.23
C TRP A 199 13.82 -7.73 21.57
N TYR A 200 14.57 -8.15 20.56
CA TYR A 200 15.38 -7.27 19.73
C TYR A 200 15.11 -7.61 18.27
N LEU A 201 14.80 -6.58 17.48
CA LEU A 201 14.59 -6.63 16.04
C LEU A 201 15.73 -5.89 15.36
N GLY A 202 16.52 -6.59 14.56
CA GLY A 202 17.61 -5.98 13.78
C GLY A 202 17.06 -5.19 12.59
N GLY A 203 17.48 -3.95 12.41
CA GLY A 203 17.09 -3.13 11.26
C GLY A 203 17.84 -3.48 9.98
N LYS A 204 17.69 -2.65 8.95
CA LYS A 204 18.35 -2.85 7.63
C LYS A 204 19.87 -2.98 7.71
N SER A 205 20.52 -2.30 8.66
CA SER A 205 21.97 -2.40 8.89
C SER A 205 22.38 -3.53 9.84
N ASP A 206 21.42 -4.30 10.36
CA ASP A 206 21.64 -5.34 11.37
C ASP A 206 20.85 -6.63 11.03
N LEU A 207 20.95 -7.02 9.77
CA LEU A 207 20.52 -8.34 9.27
C LEU A 207 19.04 -8.71 9.52
N ASN A 208 18.13 -7.78 9.78
CA ASN A 208 16.68 -8.01 9.65
C ASN A 208 16.15 -9.28 10.37
N PHE A 209 16.56 -9.50 11.62
CA PHE A 209 16.21 -10.69 12.42
C PHE A 209 15.41 -10.34 13.67
N ILE A 210 14.87 -11.35 14.36
CA ILE A 210 14.26 -11.19 15.69
C ILE A 210 14.87 -12.19 16.65
N GLN A 211 15.26 -11.73 17.82
CA GLN A 211 15.74 -12.58 18.91
C GLN A 211 15.12 -12.17 20.24
N PHE A 212 15.10 -13.09 21.19
CA PHE A 212 14.83 -12.81 22.59
C PHE A 212 16.08 -12.99 23.43
N THR A 213 16.25 -12.11 24.42
CA THR A 213 17.25 -12.23 25.46
C THR A 213 16.54 -12.18 26.80
N PHE A 214 16.58 -13.29 27.54
CA PHE A 214 15.90 -13.44 28.82
C PHE A 214 16.73 -12.87 29.97
N ASN A 215 16.09 -12.53 31.08
CA ASN A 215 16.75 -12.08 32.31
C ASN A 215 17.50 -13.25 32.98
N GLU A 216 16.90 -14.44 32.93
CA GLU A 216 17.46 -15.69 33.42
C GLU A 216 17.85 -16.63 32.27
N ASP A 217 18.69 -17.62 32.56
CA ASP A 217 19.08 -18.62 31.57
C ASP A 217 17.85 -19.38 31.03
N ILE A 218 17.85 -19.62 29.72
CA ILE A 218 16.83 -20.46 29.10
C ILE A 218 17.00 -21.88 29.67
N PRO A 219 15.94 -22.47 30.28
CA PRO A 219 16.05 -23.78 30.91
C PRO A 219 16.45 -24.86 29.91
N THR A 220 17.17 -25.87 30.37
CA THR A 220 17.51 -27.05 29.56
C THR A 220 16.55 -28.21 29.79
N ASN A 221 15.69 -28.15 30.80
CA ASN A 221 14.80 -29.23 31.21
C ASN A 221 13.31 -28.95 30.97
N ARG A 222 12.94 -27.74 30.54
CA ARG A 222 11.55 -27.36 30.21
C ARG A 222 11.51 -26.24 29.18
N ASP A 223 10.48 -26.26 28.34
CA ASP A 223 10.20 -25.19 27.39
C ASP A 223 9.61 -23.95 28.09
N ILE A 224 9.59 -22.80 27.41
CA ILE A 224 8.95 -21.58 27.90
C ILE A 224 7.71 -21.34 27.04
N GLY A 225 6.52 -21.46 27.63
CA GLY A 225 5.26 -21.56 26.88
C GLY A 225 4.28 -20.39 27.02
N ASP A 226 4.60 -19.42 27.85
CA ASP A 226 3.70 -18.37 28.35
C ASP A 226 4.25 -16.95 28.12
N ILE A 227 5.00 -16.76 27.04
CA ILE A 227 5.60 -15.48 26.69
C ILE A 227 4.56 -14.52 26.14
N ARG A 228 4.51 -13.31 26.70
CA ARG A 228 3.82 -12.12 26.18
C ARG A 228 4.87 -11.15 25.61
N VAL A 229 4.70 -10.78 24.35
CA VAL A 229 5.60 -9.85 23.65
C VAL A 229 4.90 -8.49 23.57
N SER A 230 5.58 -7.40 23.94
CA SER A 230 5.02 -6.06 23.74
C SER A 230 4.75 -5.79 22.25
N ALA A 231 3.89 -4.83 21.95
CA ALA A 231 3.62 -4.46 20.56
C ALA A 231 4.91 -4.08 19.81
N ILE A 232 5.05 -4.58 18.58
CA ILE A 232 6.11 -4.22 17.65
C ILE A 232 5.46 -3.60 16.42
N SER A 233 5.65 -2.29 16.26
CA SER A 233 5.16 -1.52 15.13
C SER A 233 6.16 -0.44 14.74
N TYR A 234 6.36 -0.22 13.44
CA TYR A 234 7.23 0.82 12.93
C TYR A 234 6.84 1.25 11.52
N LEU A 235 7.32 2.43 11.12
CA LEU A 235 7.20 2.89 9.75
C LEU A 235 8.33 2.31 8.89
N THR A 236 8.03 2.01 7.62
CA THR A 236 9.02 1.61 6.62
C THR A 236 8.86 2.42 5.35
N ASP A 237 9.99 2.88 4.81
CA ASP A 237 10.07 3.58 3.52
C ASP A 237 10.45 2.64 2.37
N GLU A 238 10.66 1.34 2.67
CA GLU A 238 10.91 0.34 1.64
C GLU A 238 9.78 0.32 0.62
N ALA A 239 10.13 0.06 -0.64
CA ALA A 239 9.15 -0.19 -1.69
C ALA A 239 8.15 -1.27 -1.27
N TRP A 240 6.94 -1.24 -1.83
CA TRP A 240 5.95 -2.27 -1.52
C TRP A 240 6.48 -3.65 -1.92
N PRO A 241 6.28 -4.70 -1.10
CA PRO A 241 6.82 -6.03 -1.38
C PRO A 241 6.30 -6.57 -2.73
N THR A 242 7.23 -7.05 -3.55
CA THR A 242 6.93 -7.74 -4.83
C THR A 242 6.60 -9.22 -4.62
N THR A 243 6.94 -9.78 -3.45
CA THR A 243 6.58 -11.14 -3.02
C THR A 243 6.22 -11.10 -1.54
N LEU A 244 5.18 -11.83 -1.15
CA LEU A 244 4.77 -11.98 0.25
C LEU A 244 5.35 -13.28 0.83
N PRO A 245 5.75 -13.28 2.12
CA PRO A 245 6.23 -14.49 2.80
C PRO A 245 5.11 -15.50 3.09
#